data_AF-A0A3S2MK13-F1
#
_entry.id   AF-A0A3S2MK13-F1
#
_cell.length_a   1.000
_cell.length_b   1.000
_cell.length_c   1.000
_cell.angle_alpha   90.00
_cell.angle_beta   90.00
_cell.angle_gamma   90.00
#
_symmetry.space_group_name_H-M   'P 1'
#
loop_
_entity.id
_entity.type
_entity.pdbx_description
1 polymer ?
#
loop_
_entity_poly.entity_id
_entity_poly.type
_entity_poly.pdbx_seq_one_letter_code
_entity_poly.pdbx_strand_id
1 'polypeptide(L)'
;MAQAGTFVWTDSEVELLLNVVREYKVNKTRENIDWESCRSKYVDILRQYLEQYPAETSTEFPHEKRELTRAILTAKMKTVRGKYRQTVDSCRRSGHGRVFEVCEQIWGGSAAITAMPSGIETSDLNQSLPPSPSTSSSSTEEDSERRPASGQTERTPSEEKTSC
;
A
#
# COMPACT_ATOMS: atom_id res chain seq x y z
N MET A 1 -10.94 12.66 -30.65
CA MET A 1 -9.81 12.05 -29.92
C MET A 1 -8.61 12.97 -30.11
N ALA A 2 -8.20 13.70 -29.05
CA ALA A 2 -7.17 14.72 -29.18
C ALA A 2 -5.80 14.05 -29.44
N GLN A 3 -5.14 14.48 -30.51
CA GLN A 3 -3.74 14.14 -30.77
C GLN A 3 -2.92 14.75 -29.63
N ALA A 4 -2.47 13.91 -28.70
CA ALA A 4 -1.39 14.31 -27.82
C ALA A 4 -0.16 14.45 -28.71
N GLY A 5 0.30 15.68 -28.92
CA GLY A 5 1.64 15.92 -29.45
C GLY A 5 2.61 15.00 -28.70
N THR A 6 3.35 14.19 -29.44
CA THR A 6 4.22 13.17 -28.87
C THR A 6 5.32 13.85 -28.08
N PHE A 7 5.17 13.95 -26.77
CA PHE A 7 6.23 14.39 -25.85
C PHE A 7 7.30 13.28 -25.81
N VAL A 8 8.51 13.59 -26.26
CA VAL A 8 9.58 12.60 -26.47
C VAL A 8 10.56 12.61 -25.30
N TRP A 9 10.29 11.76 -24.32
CA TRP A 9 11.17 11.62 -23.15
C TRP A 9 12.54 11.04 -23.52
N THR A 10 13.62 11.71 -23.11
CA THR A 10 14.97 11.17 -23.16
C THR A 10 15.23 10.17 -22.02
N ASP A 11 16.31 9.40 -22.09
CA ASP A 11 16.71 8.49 -21.00
C ASP A 11 17.02 9.29 -19.73
N SER A 12 17.80 10.38 -19.86
CA SER A 12 18.19 11.26 -18.75
C SER A 12 16.98 11.90 -18.05
N GLU A 13 15.95 12.32 -18.78
CA GLU A 13 14.69 12.83 -18.20
C GLU A 13 13.93 11.75 -17.42
N VAL A 14 13.93 10.50 -17.93
CA VAL A 14 13.30 9.37 -17.26
C VAL A 14 14.08 8.96 -16.02
N GLU A 15 15.40 8.93 -16.09
CA GLU A 15 16.28 8.65 -14.95
C GLU A 15 16.07 9.69 -13.85
N LEU A 16 16.04 10.99 -14.19
CA LEU A 16 15.74 12.06 -13.24
C LEU A 16 14.36 11.88 -12.60
N LEU A 17 13.33 11.60 -13.42
CA LEU A 17 11.97 11.38 -12.92
C LEU A 17 11.93 10.23 -11.91
N LEU A 18 12.58 9.12 -12.23
CA LEU A 18 12.60 7.94 -11.35
C LEU A 18 13.38 8.19 -10.06
N ASN A 19 14.46 8.95 -10.11
CA ASN A 19 15.20 9.37 -8.92
C ASN A 19 14.33 10.24 -8.01
N VAL A 20 13.65 11.26 -8.55
CA VAL A 20 12.75 12.12 -7.77
C VAL A 20 11.60 11.31 -7.14
N VAL A 21 11.02 10.36 -7.88
CA VAL A 21 9.96 9.48 -7.34
C VAL A 21 10.49 8.61 -6.20
N ARG A 22 11.70 8.06 -6.34
CA ARG A 22 12.37 7.28 -5.31
C ARG A 22 12.61 8.14 -4.07
N GLU A 23 13.15 9.34 -4.21
CA GLU A 23 13.39 10.26 -3.08
C GLU A 23 12.07 10.61 -2.37
N TYR A 24 11.01 10.92 -3.12
CA TYR A 24 9.69 11.18 -2.56
C TYR A 24 9.16 9.98 -1.75
N LYS A 25 9.29 8.76 -2.30
CA LYS A 25 8.93 7.52 -1.59
C LYS A 25 9.72 7.38 -0.29
N VAL A 26 11.05 7.55 -0.34
CA VAL A 26 11.92 7.44 0.85
C VAL A 26 11.51 8.48 1.90
N ASN A 27 11.29 9.73 1.50
CA ASN A 27 10.85 10.78 2.40
C ASN A 27 9.52 10.45 3.08
N LYS A 28 8.51 10.01 2.32
CA LYS A 28 7.20 9.63 2.87
C LYS A 28 7.27 8.40 3.76
N THR A 29 8.12 7.43 3.42
CA THR A 29 8.37 6.24 4.25
C THR A 29 8.96 6.62 5.61
N ARG A 30 9.86 7.62 5.67
CA ARG A 30 10.39 8.14 6.95
C ARG A 30 9.31 8.76 7.83
N GLU A 31 8.27 9.32 7.23
CA GLU A 31 7.09 9.84 7.90
C GLU A 31 6.05 8.74 8.23
N ASN A 32 6.35 7.47 7.91
CA ASN A 32 5.41 6.33 7.98
C ASN A 32 4.13 6.53 7.14
N ILE A 33 4.24 7.28 6.05
CA ILE A 33 3.15 7.55 5.11
C ILE A 33 3.37 6.69 3.87
N ASP A 34 2.35 5.93 3.48
CA ASP A 34 2.33 5.30 2.16
C ASP A 34 2.26 6.38 1.08
N TRP A 35 3.35 6.53 0.33
CA TRP A 35 3.46 7.52 -0.74
C TRP A 35 2.42 7.30 -1.86
N GLU A 36 1.94 6.07 -2.08
CA GLU A 36 0.91 5.79 -3.09
C GLU A 36 -0.46 6.32 -2.64
N SER A 37 -0.72 6.39 -1.34
CA SER A 37 -1.95 6.97 -0.77
C SER A 37 -2.04 8.50 -0.92
N CYS A 38 -0.90 9.19 -1.07
CA CYS A 38 -0.88 10.64 -1.19
C CYS A 38 -1.61 11.12 -2.45
N ARG A 39 -2.66 11.93 -2.26
CA ARG A 39 -3.41 12.56 -3.37
C ARG A 39 -2.59 13.60 -4.11
N SER A 40 -1.71 14.30 -3.40
CA SER A 40 -0.82 15.33 -3.91
C SER A 40 0.44 14.79 -4.61
N LYS A 41 0.73 13.48 -4.54
CA LYS A 41 2.02 12.91 -4.99
C LYS A 41 2.50 13.41 -6.35
N TYR A 42 1.61 13.48 -7.34
CA TYR A 42 2.00 13.90 -8.69
C TYR A 42 2.36 15.39 -8.77
N VAL A 43 1.78 16.23 -7.91
CA VAL A 43 2.10 17.65 -7.79
C VAL A 43 3.42 17.82 -7.04
N ASP A 44 3.60 17.10 -5.94
CA ASP A 44 4.81 17.17 -5.11
C ASP A 44 6.04 16.65 -5.87
N ILE A 45 5.89 15.54 -6.59
CA ILE A 45 6.93 14.96 -7.46
C ILE A 45 7.22 15.90 -8.62
N LEU A 46 6.21 16.53 -9.24
CA LEU A 46 6.44 17.52 -10.29
C LEU A 46 7.23 18.72 -9.79
N ARG A 47 6.91 19.25 -8.62
CA ARG A 47 7.65 20.37 -8.03
C ARG A 47 9.13 20.02 -7.87
N GLN A 48 9.44 18.90 -7.22
CA GLN A 48 10.82 18.44 -7.03
C GLN A 48 11.52 18.15 -8.37
N TYR A 49 10.80 17.60 -9.34
CA TYR A 49 11.34 17.37 -10.68
C TYR A 49 11.74 18.67 -11.35
N LEU A 50 10.91 19.71 -11.30
CA LEU A 50 11.22 21.03 -11.87
C LEU A 50 12.35 21.76 -11.13
N GLU A 51 12.50 21.52 -9.83
CA GLU A 51 13.61 22.04 -9.02
C GLU A 51 14.94 21.42 -9.44
N GLN A 52 14.98 20.10 -9.68
CA GLN A 52 16.18 19.40 -10.13
C GLN A 52 16.41 19.47 -11.66
N TYR A 53 15.40 19.86 -12.44
CA TYR A 53 15.51 19.98 -13.89
C TYR A 53 16.56 21.06 -14.26
N PRO A 54 17.51 20.77 -15.15
CA PRO A 54 18.54 21.74 -15.53
C PRO A 54 17.91 22.99 -16.17
N ALA A 55 18.57 24.14 -16.00
CA ALA A 55 18.09 25.40 -16.56
C ALA A 55 18.41 25.53 -18.05
N GLU A 56 19.44 24.84 -18.52
CA GLU A 56 19.90 24.89 -19.91
C GLU A 56 19.33 23.72 -20.70
N THR A 57 18.70 24.02 -21.84
CA THR A 57 18.21 22.99 -22.76
C THR A 57 19.40 22.35 -23.46
N SER A 58 19.55 21.05 -23.25
CA SER A 58 20.61 20.22 -23.84
C SER A 58 20.00 19.08 -24.64
N THR A 59 20.80 18.30 -25.36
CA THR A 59 20.32 17.09 -26.06
C THR A 59 19.67 16.08 -25.11
N GLU A 60 20.12 16.05 -23.86
CA GLU A 60 19.56 15.20 -22.80
C GLU A 60 18.29 15.77 -22.15
N PHE A 61 18.13 17.09 -22.15
CA PHE A 61 17.00 17.80 -21.55
C PHE A 61 16.44 18.81 -22.57
N PRO A 62 15.72 18.32 -23.60
CA PRO A 62 15.30 19.15 -24.72
C PRO A 62 14.06 20.00 -24.42
N HIS A 63 13.31 19.70 -23.35
CA HIS A 63 12.05 20.38 -23.05
C HIS A 63 12.24 21.53 -22.07
N GLU A 64 11.40 22.56 -22.19
CA GLU A 64 11.39 23.63 -21.19
C GLU A 64 10.58 23.22 -19.94
N LYS A 65 10.96 23.74 -18.77
CA LYS A 65 10.23 23.55 -17.50
C LYS A 65 8.74 23.88 -17.60
N ARG A 66 8.37 24.82 -18.48
CA ARG A 66 6.98 25.26 -18.70
C ARG A 66 6.13 24.23 -19.44
N GLU A 67 6.74 23.40 -20.27
CA GLU A 67 6.05 22.35 -21.03
C GLU A 67 5.76 21.12 -20.16
N LEU A 68 6.55 20.94 -19.09
CA LEU A 68 6.41 19.85 -18.13
C LEU A 68 5.22 20.07 -17.20
N THR A 69 4.06 19.56 -17.62
CA THR A 69 2.83 19.61 -16.83
C THR A 69 2.63 18.36 -15.98
N ARG A 70 1.79 18.48 -14.94
CA ARG A 70 1.32 17.35 -14.13
C ARG A 70 0.75 16.22 -14.98
N ALA A 71 0.03 16.54 -16.07
CA ALA A 71 -0.58 15.55 -16.94
C ALA A 71 0.49 14.71 -17.66
N ILE A 72 1.51 15.37 -18.21
CA ILE A 72 2.64 14.73 -18.91
C ILE A 72 3.41 13.82 -17.95
N LEU A 73 3.75 14.33 -16.76
CA LEU A 73 4.45 13.55 -15.74
C LEU A 73 3.62 12.35 -15.26
N THR A 74 2.33 12.54 -15.00
CA THR A 74 1.43 11.45 -14.58
C THR A 74 1.32 10.38 -15.66
N ALA A 75 1.18 10.77 -16.93
CA ALA A 75 1.11 9.84 -18.06
C ALA A 75 2.40 9.02 -18.19
N LYS A 76 3.56 9.68 -18.04
CA LYS A 76 4.86 8.99 -18.08
C LYS A 76 5.04 8.02 -16.92
N MET A 77 4.76 8.44 -15.68
CA MET A 77 4.83 7.56 -14.51
C MET A 77 3.94 6.32 -14.67
N LYS A 78 2.71 6.49 -15.17
CA LYS A 78 1.81 5.36 -15.46
C LYS A 78 2.38 4.43 -16.51
N THR A 79 2.97 4.98 -17.57
CA THR A 79 3.59 4.20 -18.65
C THR A 79 4.78 3.40 -18.13
N VAL A 80 5.66 4.01 -17.33
CA VAL A 80 6.82 3.33 -16.74
C VAL A 80 6.37 2.22 -15.78
N ARG A 81 5.41 2.50 -14.89
CA ARG A 81 4.83 1.48 -14.00
C ARG A 81 4.19 0.34 -14.79
N GLY A 82 3.47 0.64 -15.87
CA GLY A 82 2.86 -0.36 -16.74
C GLY A 82 3.90 -1.28 -17.39
N LYS A 83 4.98 -0.70 -17.93
CA LYS A 83 6.10 -1.45 -18.50
C LYS A 83 6.81 -2.31 -17.45
N TYR A 84 7.08 -1.76 -16.26
CA TYR A 84 7.65 -2.51 -15.15
C TYR A 84 6.78 -3.70 -14.75
N ARG A 85 5.47 -3.50 -14.59
CA ARG A 85 4.54 -4.61 -14.29
C ARG A 85 4.55 -5.66 -15.39
N GLN A 86 4.51 -5.25 -16.65
CA GLN A 86 4.54 -6.19 -17.77
C GLN A 86 5.82 -7.04 -17.77
N THR A 87 6.99 -6.43 -17.51
CA THR A 87 8.25 -7.18 -17.46
C THR A 87 8.31 -8.12 -16.25
N VAL A 88 7.85 -7.67 -15.08
CA VAL A 88 7.72 -8.51 -13.87
C VAL A 88 6.74 -9.67 -14.07
N ASP A 89 5.53 -9.39 -14.56
CA ASP A 89 4.45 -10.36 -14.77
C ASP A 89 4.82 -11.38 -15.87
N SER A 90 5.63 -10.98 -16.86
CA SER A 90 6.10 -11.90 -17.92
C SER A 90 7.13 -12.94 -17.46
N CYS A 91 7.54 -12.92 -16.18
CA CYS A 91 8.37 -13.91 -15.48
C CYS A 91 9.72 -14.25 -16.16
N ARG A 92 10.16 -13.44 -17.13
CA ARG A 92 11.48 -13.55 -17.75
C ARG A 92 12.43 -12.62 -17.01
N ARG A 93 13.00 -13.10 -15.90
CA ARG A 93 14.12 -12.47 -15.13
C ARG A 93 15.42 -12.29 -15.96
N SER A 94 15.33 -12.18 -17.28
CA SER A 94 16.48 -12.12 -18.18
C SER A 94 16.97 -10.68 -18.30
N GLY A 95 17.98 -10.34 -17.51
CA GLY A 95 18.89 -9.20 -17.74
C GLY A 95 18.22 -7.84 -17.80
N HIS A 96 17.90 -7.27 -16.66
CA HIS A 96 17.20 -5.98 -16.61
C HIS A 96 18.15 -4.85 -16.24
N GLY A 97 18.35 -3.90 -17.15
CA GLY A 97 19.26 -2.76 -16.99
C GLY A 97 18.86 -1.77 -15.88
N ARG A 98 19.67 -0.72 -15.71
CA ARG A 98 19.65 0.22 -14.57
C ARG A 98 18.27 0.82 -14.24
N VAL A 99 17.47 1.15 -15.25
CA VAL A 99 16.11 1.71 -15.07
C VAL A 99 15.18 0.74 -14.35
N PHE A 100 15.35 -0.57 -14.56
CA PHE A 100 14.54 -1.60 -13.89
C PHE A 100 14.88 -1.72 -12.41
N GLU A 101 16.15 -1.67 -12.04
CA GLU A 101 16.59 -1.68 -10.63
C GLU A 101 15.99 -0.50 -9.86
N VAL A 102 15.87 0.66 -10.51
CA VAL A 102 15.21 1.82 -9.91
C VAL A 102 13.70 1.62 -9.78
N CYS A 103 13.05 1.06 -10.81
CA CYS A 103 11.63 0.73 -10.74
C CYS A 103 11.31 -0.31 -9.66
N GLU A 104 12.19 -1.31 -9.48
CA GLU A 104 12.09 -2.30 -8.41
C GLU A 104 12.20 -1.64 -7.03
N GLN A 105 13.08 -0.68 -6.83
CA GLN A 105 13.15 0.03 -5.54
C GLN A 105 11.92 0.90 -5.26
N ILE A 106 11.21 1.35 -6.31
CA ILE A 106 9.97 2.14 -6.17
C ILE A 106 8.75 1.23 -5.94
N TRP A 107 8.56 0.20 -6.75
CA TRP A 107 7.34 -0.64 -6.77
C TRP A 107 7.58 -2.12 -6.48
N GLY A 108 8.82 -2.59 -6.48
CA GLY A 108 9.20 -3.88 -5.91
C GLY A 108 9.03 -3.79 -4.40
N GLY A 109 8.03 -4.50 -3.88
CA GLY A 109 7.88 -4.65 -2.44
C GLY A 109 9.08 -5.43 -1.90
N SER A 110 9.58 -5.05 -0.71
CA SER A 110 10.28 -6.03 0.11
C SER A 110 9.32 -7.18 0.36
N ALA A 111 9.61 -8.36 -0.21
CA ALA A 111 9.07 -9.62 0.27
C ALA A 111 9.70 -9.93 1.64
N ALA A 112 9.31 -9.18 2.65
CA ALA A 112 9.52 -9.47 4.05
C ALA A 112 8.19 -9.09 4.70
N ILE A 113 7.15 -9.92 4.62
CA ILE A 113 6.97 -11.18 5.32
C ILE A 113 6.04 -12.07 4.47
N THR A 114 6.58 -12.98 3.67
CA THR A 114 5.81 -14.11 3.10
C THR A 114 6.53 -15.40 3.40
N ALA A 115 6.64 -15.72 4.69
CA ALA A 115 6.81 -17.09 5.15
C ALA A 115 6.56 -17.17 6.67
N MET A 116 5.32 -17.44 7.06
CA MET A 116 5.08 -18.22 8.28
C MET A 116 4.36 -19.53 7.87
N PRO A 117 4.99 -20.46 7.13
CA PRO A 117 4.50 -21.82 7.06
C PRO A 117 5.17 -22.61 8.18
N SER A 118 4.53 -22.69 9.34
CA SER A 118 4.85 -23.72 10.35
C SER A 118 3.63 -23.96 11.24
N GLY A 119 2.60 -24.54 10.65
CA GLY A 119 1.81 -25.53 11.37
C GLY A 119 2.61 -26.83 11.35
N ILE A 120 3.40 -27.07 12.39
CA ILE A 120 3.91 -28.42 12.68
C ILE A 120 2.94 -29.06 13.68
N GLU A 121 1.99 -29.83 13.18
CA GLU A 121 1.23 -30.77 14.00
C GLU A 121 2.18 -31.91 14.40
N THR A 122 2.79 -31.81 15.58
CA THR A 122 3.56 -32.91 16.16
C THR A 122 2.60 -33.87 16.86
N SER A 123 2.29 -34.98 16.20
CA SER A 123 1.61 -36.13 16.79
C SER A 123 2.61 -37.10 17.44
N ASP A 124 2.13 -37.66 18.56
CA ASP A 124 2.57 -38.86 19.28
C ASP A 124 3.85 -38.83 20.12
N LEU A 125 3.64 -38.72 21.44
CA LEU A 125 4.47 -39.38 22.46
C LEU A 125 3.53 -40.04 23.47
N ASN A 126 3.22 -41.30 23.17
CA ASN A 126 2.65 -42.27 24.10
C ASN A 126 3.50 -42.38 25.39
N GLN A 127 2.96 -41.98 26.53
CA GLN A 127 3.43 -42.47 27.83
C GLN A 127 2.24 -42.83 28.74
N SER A 128 1.94 -44.12 28.72
CA SER A 128 1.02 -44.84 29.59
C SER A 128 1.43 -44.74 31.06
N LEU A 129 0.50 -44.36 31.96
CA LEU A 129 0.37 -44.94 33.31
C LEU A 129 -1.11 -44.86 33.81
N PRO A 130 -1.58 -45.84 34.64
CA PRO A 130 -3.00 -46.26 34.78
C PRO A 130 -3.75 -45.67 36.02
N PRO A 131 -5.05 -46.00 36.25
CA PRO A 131 -6.04 -45.11 36.89
C PRO A 131 -6.41 -45.44 38.34
N SER A 132 -7.23 -44.55 38.94
CA SER A 132 -8.32 -44.73 39.95
C SER A 132 -8.17 -43.86 41.23
N PRO A 133 -9.18 -43.76 42.11
CA PRO A 133 -10.51 -43.17 41.93
C PRO A 133 -10.90 -42.20 43.07
N SER A 134 -12.06 -41.55 42.88
CA SER A 134 -12.93 -40.71 43.73
C SER A 134 -12.74 -40.63 45.26
N THR A 135 -13.13 -39.49 45.85
CA THR A 135 -14.22 -39.28 46.87
C THR A 135 -14.07 -37.84 47.42
N SER A 136 -14.86 -36.84 46.96
CA SER A 136 -16.16 -36.35 47.52
C SER A 136 -16.00 -35.66 48.89
N SER A 137 -16.67 -34.57 49.30
CA SER A 137 -17.64 -33.58 48.78
C SER A 137 -17.73 -32.52 49.92
N SER A 138 -18.25 -31.30 49.78
CA SER A 138 -19.69 -30.95 49.77
C SER A 138 -19.78 -29.44 50.09
N SER A 139 -20.25 -28.57 49.18
CA SER A 139 -21.63 -28.02 49.03
C SER A 139 -21.63 -26.53 49.41
N THR A 140 -22.33 -25.61 48.73
CA THR A 140 -23.78 -25.60 48.44
C THR A 140 -24.15 -24.59 47.33
N GLU A 141 -25.11 -25.00 46.48
CA GLU A 141 -26.24 -24.28 45.82
C GLU A 141 -25.97 -23.11 44.83
N GLU A 142 -26.29 -23.28 43.52
CA GLU A 142 -27.56 -22.95 42.80
C GLU A 142 -27.66 -21.44 42.47
N ASP A 143 -28.17 -20.91 41.35
CA ASP A 143 -28.92 -21.39 40.18
C ASP A 143 -28.97 -20.22 39.15
N SER A 144 -29.39 -20.52 37.92
CA SER A 144 -30.12 -19.67 36.97
C SER A 144 -29.45 -19.43 35.60
N GLU A 145 -29.74 -20.43 34.77
CA GLU A 145 -29.94 -20.45 33.32
C GLU A 145 -30.42 -19.15 32.64
N ARG A 146 -29.88 -18.82 31.45
CA ARG A 146 -30.68 -18.23 30.36
C ARG A 146 -30.00 -18.23 28.98
N ARG A 147 -30.55 -19.02 28.05
CA ARG A 147 -30.88 -18.61 26.65
C ARG A 147 -32.43 -18.66 26.57
N PRO A 148 -33.17 -18.18 25.53
CA PRO A 148 -32.84 -17.42 24.31
C PRO A 148 -33.78 -16.19 24.03
N ALA A 149 -33.54 -15.52 22.88
CA ALA A 149 -34.49 -14.92 21.90
C ALA A 149 -35.56 -13.84 22.25
N SER A 150 -35.51 -12.76 21.44
CA SER A 150 -36.63 -12.02 20.79
C SER A 150 -37.43 -10.90 21.51
N GLY A 151 -37.68 -9.81 20.76
CA GLY A 151 -38.79 -8.85 20.95
C GLY A 151 -38.33 -7.43 21.34
N GLN A 152 -38.14 -6.49 20.40
CA GLN A 152 -39.10 -5.49 19.89
C GLN A 152 -39.49 -4.34 20.86
N THR A 153 -39.17 -3.11 20.40
CA THR A 153 -39.99 -1.88 20.39
C THR A 153 -40.37 -1.21 21.73
N GLU A 154 -39.86 0.00 21.99
CA GLU A 154 -40.73 1.20 22.10
C GLU A 154 -39.94 2.52 22.18
N ARG A 155 -40.50 3.52 21.48
CA ARG A 155 -40.18 4.94 21.61
C ARG A 155 -40.94 5.51 22.81
N THR A 156 -40.42 6.56 23.43
CA THR A 156 -41.23 7.52 24.19
C THR A 156 -40.85 8.97 23.81
N PRO A 157 -41.83 9.86 23.55
CA PRO A 157 -41.66 11.29 23.36
C PRO A 157 -42.24 12.14 24.52
N SER A 158 -42.19 13.46 24.32
CA SER A 158 -43.03 14.55 24.86
C SER A 158 -42.37 15.41 25.96
N GLU A 159 -41.97 16.65 25.65
CA GLU A 159 -42.77 17.91 25.63
C GLU A 159 -42.98 18.52 27.04
N GLU A 160 -42.38 19.70 27.24
CA GLU A 160 -42.69 20.63 28.34
C GLU A 160 -43.38 21.88 27.75
N LYS A 161 -44.25 22.49 28.55
CA LYS A 161 -45.55 23.07 28.16
C LYS A 161 -45.69 24.53 28.65
N THR A 162 -46.22 25.40 27.77
CA THR A 162 -47.17 26.54 27.99
C THR A 162 -46.81 27.75 28.89
N SER A 163 -47.09 28.98 28.42
CA SER A 163 -48.00 29.92 29.12
C SER A 163 -48.41 31.17 28.30
N CYS A 164 -49.72 31.46 28.38
CA CYS A 164 -50.53 32.67 28.15
C CYS A 164 -50.23 33.65 26.99
#